data_AF-A0A821RAR2-F1
#
_entry.id   AF-A0A821RAR2-F1
#
_cell.length_a   1.000
_cell.length_b   1.000
_cell.length_c   1.000
_cell.angle_alpha   90.00
_cell.angle_beta   90.00
_cell.angle_gamma   90.00
#
_symmetry.space_group_name_H-M   'P 1'
#
loop_
_entity.id
_entity.type
_entity.pdbx_description
1 polymer ?
#
loop_
_entity_poly.entity_id
_entity_poly.type
_entity_poly.pdbx_seq_one_letter_code
_entity_poly.pdbx_strand_id
1 'polypeptide(L)'
;MNYAYGSAKTDSNLVPDVTEMSITAPDVRQQISLHKNNTDLTKINFDQTIYIIWAGANDYFFNLNLSPFAVVVSLMNDINDLIQLSTNHIIIVNQPPFQSYPAVVGLNISSYLNQLTLAHNSNLSNVMQSLQLNFSNVSLELFDVYSRITNILMNSSTYGVNSTKNCWDTSNHTSIQMCSSPDTYIFIGEYHFTTRAHQKIADNAHVYYL
;
A
#
# COMPACT_ATOMS: atom_id res chain seq x y z
N MET A 1 8.88 10.33 9.91
CA MET A 1 8.01 11.34 9.26
C MET A 1 7.00 10.60 8.39
N ASN A 2 5.79 11.12 8.21
CA ASN A 2 4.78 10.50 7.35
C ASN A 2 4.30 11.50 6.29
N TYR A 3 4.55 11.18 5.02
CA TYR A 3 4.12 11.97 3.86
C TYR A 3 2.92 11.33 3.14
N ALA A 4 2.42 10.19 3.60
CA ALA A 4 1.32 9.49 2.96
C ALA A 4 0.02 10.29 3.05
N TYR A 5 -0.69 10.39 1.93
CA TYR A 5 -2.03 10.95 1.84
C TYR A 5 -3.04 9.87 1.49
N GLY A 6 -4.21 9.91 2.15
CA GLY A 6 -5.36 9.13 1.71
C GLY A 6 -5.68 9.43 0.25
N SER A 7 -6.05 8.41 -0.51
CA SER A 7 -6.34 8.50 -1.95
C SER A 7 -5.15 8.82 -2.88
N ALA A 8 -3.92 8.88 -2.37
CA ALA A 8 -2.74 9.06 -3.23
C ALA A 8 -2.57 7.92 -4.25
N LYS A 9 -2.29 8.30 -5.49
CA LYS A 9 -1.93 7.40 -6.60
C LYS A 9 -0.42 7.37 -6.75
N THR A 10 0.12 6.47 -7.57
CA THR A 10 1.59 6.43 -7.77
C THR A 10 2.08 7.61 -8.60
N ASP A 11 1.37 7.99 -9.67
CA ASP A 11 1.72 9.12 -10.55
C ASP A 11 0.47 9.77 -11.15
N SER A 12 0.35 11.09 -11.03
CA SER A 12 -0.77 11.89 -11.54
C SER A 12 -0.89 11.86 -13.07
N ASN A 13 0.17 11.47 -13.78
CA ASN A 13 0.13 11.25 -15.22
C ASN A 13 -0.55 9.92 -15.60
N LEU A 14 -0.55 8.93 -14.70
CA LEU A 14 -1.29 7.67 -14.89
C LEU A 14 -2.76 7.83 -14.50
N VAL A 15 -3.01 8.49 -13.37
CA VAL A 15 -4.35 8.78 -12.87
C VAL A 15 -4.40 10.23 -12.38
N PRO A 16 -5.22 11.10 -13.00
CA PRO A 16 -5.27 12.52 -12.66
C PRO A 16 -5.49 12.80 -11.16
N ASP A 17 -4.93 13.93 -10.70
CA ASP A 17 -5.01 14.28 -9.29
C ASP A 17 -6.41 14.57 -8.79
N VAL A 18 -7.21 15.17 -9.66
CA VAL A 18 -8.62 15.40 -9.43
C VAL A 18 -9.37 14.29 -10.14
N THR A 19 -10.03 13.45 -9.35
CA THR A 19 -10.88 12.37 -9.85
C THR A 19 -12.32 12.87 -9.98
N GLU A 20 -13.21 12.10 -10.62
CA GLU A 20 -14.64 12.44 -10.72
C GLU A 20 -15.29 12.68 -9.34
N MET A 21 -14.69 12.13 -8.27
CA MET A 21 -15.09 12.34 -6.88
C MET A 21 -14.52 13.62 -6.24
N SER A 22 -13.85 14.49 -7.00
CA SER A 22 -13.22 15.75 -6.54
C SER A 22 -12.23 15.60 -5.38
N ILE A 23 -11.64 14.41 -5.23
CA ILE A 23 -10.60 14.16 -4.23
C ILE A 23 -9.27 14.59 -4.82
N THR A 24 -8.57 15.52 -4.14
CA THR A 24 -7.22 15.95 -4.49
C THR A 24 -6.25 15.47 -3.42
N ALA A 25 -5.26 14.67 -3.83
CA ALA A 25 -4.18 14.19 -2.96
C ALA A 25 -2.89 14.12 -3.77
N PRO A 26 -1.75 14.55 -3.20
CA PRO A 26 -0.49 14.48 -3.90
C PRO A 26 -0.12 13.02 -4.18
N ASP A 27 0.30 12.73 -5.41
CA ASP A 27 0.83 11.42 -5.78
C ASP A 27 2.14 11.10 -5.03
N VAL A 28 2.65 9.88 -5.16
CA VAL A 28 3.88 9.46 -4.47
C VAL A 28 5.07 10.31 -4.90
N ARG A 29 5.18 10.68 -6.19
CA ARG A 29 6.27 11.52 -6.71
C ARG A 29 6.30 12.91 -6.08
N GLN A 30 5.13 13.51 -5.92
CA GLN A 30 4.92 14.79 -5.25
C GLN A 30 5.23 14.66 -3.76
N GLN A 31 4.85 13.58 -3.10
CA GLN A 31 5.21 13.31 -1.70
C GLN A 31 6.74 13.19 -1.51
N ILE A 32 7.43 12.49 -2.41
CA ILE A 32 8.90 12.43 -2.43
C ILE A 32 9.49 13.84 -2.62
N SER A 33 8.95 14.62 -3.55
CA SER A 33 9.38 16.00 -3.79
C SER A 33 9.18 16.90 -2.57
N LEU A 34 8.04 16.76 -1.88
CA LEU A 34 7.76 17.46 -0.63
C LEU A 34 8.76 17.06 0.47
N HIS A 35 9.12 15.78 0.57
CA HIS A 35 10.15 15.34 1.49
C HIS A 35 11.51 15.97 1.18
N LYS A 36 11.94 15.97 -0.09
CA LYS A 36 13.19 16.58 -0.56
C LYS A 36 13.25 18.08 -0.24
N ASN A 37 12.14 18.79 -0.45
CA ASN A 37 12.10 20.24 -0.26
C ASN A 37 12.00 20.67 1.21
N ASN A 38 11.34 19.87 2.05
CA ASN A 38 11.06 20.23 3.44
C ASN A 38 12.05 19.61 4.45
N THR A 39 13.00 18.80 3.98
CA THR A 39 13.98 18.14 4.85
C THR A 39 15.39 18.59 4.52
N ASP A 40 16.12 19.01 5.54
CA ASP A 40 17.56 19.24 5.43
C ASP A 40 18.28 17.89 5.32
N LEU A 41 18.52 17.46 4.08
CA LEU A 41 19.10 16.14 3.78
C LEU A 41 20.49 15.95 4.41
N THR A 42 21.21 17.04 4.74
CA THR A 42 22.52 16.97 5.42
C THR A 42 22.43 16.51 6.87
N LYS A 43 21.23 16.52 7.46
CA LYS A 43 20.97 16.08 8.84
C LYS A 43 20.38 14.67 8.92
N ILE A 44 20.09 14.04 7.78
CA ILE A 44 19.57 12.67 7.76
C ILE A 44 20.74 11.70 7.92
N ASN A 45 20.65 10.82 8.91
CA ASN A 45 21.50 9.64 8.96
C ASN A 45 20.88 8.54 8.08
N PHE A 46 21.33 8.45 6.83
CA PHE A 46 20.77 7.50 5.86
C PHE A 46 21.04 6.03 6.22
N ASP A 47 22.06 5.74 7.03
CA ASP A 47 22.35 4.38 7.55
C ASP A 47 21.31 3.93 8.59
N GLN A 48 20.55 4.86 9.17
CA GLN A 48 19.54 4.58 10.19
C GLN A 48 18.12 4.93 9.73
N THR A 49 17.98 5.40 8.49
CA THR A 49 16.70 5.85 7.94
C THR A 49 16.16 4.82 6.97
N ILE A 50 14.92 4.40 7.20
CA ILE A 50 14.17 3.51 6.31
C ILE A 50 13.10 4.34 5.60
N TYR A 51 13.05 4.22 4.28
CA TYR A 51 11.97 4.76 3.47
C TYR A 51 10.97 3.65 3.16
N ILE A 52 9.68 3.91 3.33
CA ILE A 52 8.62 2.92 3.10
C ILE A 52 7.64 3.49 2.08
N ILE A 53 7.40 2.79 0.98
CA ILE A 53 6.36 3.12 0.00
C ILE A 53 5.29 2.03 0.02
N TRP A 54 4.04 2.42 0.23
CA TRP A 54 2.86 1.58 0.05
C TRP A 54 1.80 2.36 -0.74
N ALA A 55 1.74 2.11 -2.05
CA ALA A 55 0.87 2.81 -2.98
C ALA A 55 0.47 1.91 -4.16
N GLY A 56 -0.42 2.37 -5.04
CA GLY A 56 -0.93 1.63 -6.20
C GLY A 56 -2.38 1.17 -6.08
N ALA A 57 -2.92 1.09 -4.85
CA ALA A 57 -4.31 0.72 -4.62
C ALA A 57 -5.29 1.70 -5.29
N ASN A 58 -5.02 3.00 -5.14
CA ASN A 58 -5.88 4.05 -5.66
C ASN A 58 -5.83 4.13 -7.19
N ASP A 59 -4.71 3.78 -7.81
CA ASP A 59 -4.57 3.71 -9.26
C ASP A 59 -5.64 2.78 -9.86
N TYR A 60 -5.81 1.59 -9.29
CA TYR A 60 -6.83 0.64 -9.71
C TYR A 60 -8.24 1.02 -9.26
N PHE A 61 -8.37 1.63 -8.09
CA PHE A 61 -9.66 2.12 -7.61
C PHE A 61 -10.26 3.18 -8.57
N PHE A 62 -9.43 4.10 -9.07
CA PHE A 62 -9.86 5.15 -9.99
C PHE A 62 -9.82 4.72 -11.46
N ASN A 63 -8.99 3.74 -11.83
CA ASN A 63 -8.91 3.23 -13.20
C ASN A 63 -8.55 1.73 -13.22
N LEU A 64 -9.57 0.89 -13.21
CA LEU A 64 -9.41 -0.57 -13.28
C LEU A 64 -8.78 -1.07 -14.58
N ASN A 65 -8.76 -0.27 -15.65
CA ASN A 65 -8.19 -0.67 -16.95
C ASN A 65 -6.66 -0.46 -17.04
N LEU A 66 -6.02 0.06 -15.98
CA LEU A 66 -4.58 0.25 -15.97
C LEU A 66 -3.82 -1.08 -16.07
N SER A 67 -2.76 -1.06 -16.86
CA SER A 67 -1.79 -2.16 -16.89
C SER A 67 -1.09 -2.26 -15.53
N PRO A 68 -1.05 -3.44 -14.89
CA PRO A 68 -0.28 -3.62 -13.67
C PRO A 68 1.19 -3.25 -13.80
N PHE A 69 1.76 -3.47 -14.99
CA PHE A 69 3.13 -3.10 -15.29
C PHE A 69 3.35 -1.58 -15.27
N ALA A 70 2.38 -0.78 -15.73
CA ALA A 70 2.51 0.68 -15.74
C ALA A 70 2.57 1.26 -14.32
N VAL A 71 1.71 0.77 -13.41
CA VAL A 71 1.73 1.17 -11.99
C VAL A 71 3.05 0.76 -11.33
N VAL A 72 3.55 -0.45 -11.61
CA VAL A 72 4.85 -0.91 -11.09
C VAL A 72 6.02 -0.08 -11.64
N VAL A 73 5.99 0.33 -12.90
CA VAL A 73 7.00 1.25 -13.47
C VAL A 73 6.98 2.61 -12.78
N SER A 74 5.80 3.11 -12.41
CA SER A 74 5.70 4.33 -11.62
C SER A 74 6.34 4.17 -10.24
N LEU A 75 6.06 3.07 -9.52
CA LEU A 75 6.74 2.75 -8.25
C LEU A 75 8.26 2.58 -8.42
N MET A 76 8.71 2.00 -9.54
CA MET A 76 10.14 1.89 -9.86
C MET A 76 10.80 3.27 -9.96
N ASN A 77 10.12 4.23 -10.56
CA ASN A 77 10.62 5.60 -10.64
C ASN A 77 10.69 6.26 -9.26
N ASP A 78 9.69 6.03 -8.39
CA ASP A 78 9.71 6.49 -7.00
C ASP A 78 10.92 5.95 -6.23
N ILE A 79 11.21 4.64 -6.39
CA ILE A 79 12.38 3.99 -5.78
C ILE A 79 13.68 4.63 -6.28
N ASN A 80 13.81 4.82 -7.61
CA ASN A 80 14.98 5.47 -8.19
C ASN A 80 15.15 6.91 -7.69
N ASP A 81 14.06 7.66 -7.55
CA ASP A 81 14.08 9.04 -7.03
C ASP A 81 14.53 9.09 -5.56
N LEU A 82 14.24 8.06 -4.76
CA LEU A 82 14.73 7.90 -3.39
C LEU A 82 16.19 7.44 -3.35
N ILE A 83 16.62 6.50 -4.19
CA ILE A 83 18.02 6.06 -4.28
C ILE A 83 18.95 7.25 -4.58
N GLN A 84 18.50 8.18 -5.44
CA GLN A 84 19.24 9.41 -5.72
C GLN A 84 19.42 10.35 -4.51
N LEU A 85 18.68 10.13 -3.41
CA LEU A 85 18.89 10.82 -2.14
C LEU A 85 19.99 10.22 -1.27
N SER A 86 20.69 9.20 -1.75
CA SER A 86 21.68 8.43 -0.96
C SER A 86 21.06 7.67 0.21
N THR A 87 19.79 7.28 0.10
CA THR A 87 19.18 6.36 1.07
C THR A 87 19.77 4.96 0.94
N ASN A 88 19.92 4.28 2.08
CA ASN A 88 20.49 2.94 2.16
C ASN A 88 19.42 1.86 2.37
N HIS A 89 18.21 2.21 2.81
CA HIS A 89 17.16 1.25 3.14
C HIS A 89 15.80 1.69 2.59
N ILE A 90 15.21 0.87 1.73
CA ILE A 90 13.88 1.09 1.15
C ILE A 90 13.04 -0.18 1.29
N ILE A 91 11.83 -0.03 1.83
CA ILE A 91 10.78 -1.03 1.84
C ILE A 91 9.71 -0.64 0.84
N ILE A 92 9.35 -1.58 -0.02
CA ILE A 92 8.16 -1.46 -0.86
C ILE A 92 7.14 -2.49 -0.42
N VAL A 93 5.92 -2.04 -0.18
CA VAL A 93 4.81 -2.90 0.21
C VAL A 93 4.00 -3.28 -1.01
N ASN A 94 3.76 -4.57 -1.22
CA ASN A 94 2.98 -5.05 -2.36
C ASN A 94 1.47 -4.75 -2.20
N GLN A 95 0.66 -5.10 -3.19
CA GLN A 95 -0.79 -4.89 -3.10
C GLN A 95 -1.44 -5.93 -2.16
N PRO A 96 -2.36 -5.51 -1.28
CA PRO A 96 -3.16 -6.41 -0.47
C PRO A 96 -4.17 -7.21 -1.35
N PRO A 97 -4.79 -8.28 -0.84
CA PRO A 97 -5.73 -9.09 -1.60
C PRO A 97 -7.08 -8.38 -1.77
N PHE A 98 -7.16 -7.42 -2.70
CA PHE A 98 -8.35 -6.58 -2.94
C PHE A 98 -9.63 -7.36 -3.20
N GLN A 99 -9.53 -8.56 -3.78
CA GLN A 99 -10.67 -9.44 -4.00
C GLN A 99 -11.41 -9.84 -2.71
N SER A 100 -10.75 -9.70 -1.56
CA SER A 100 -11.27 -10.05 -0.22
C SER A 100 -11.86 -8.85 0.52
N TYR A 101 -11.84 -7.65 -0.07
CA TYR A 101 -12.33 -6.44 0.58
C TYR A 101 -13.86 -6.42 0.60
N PRO A 102 -14.51 -5.88 1.65
CA PRO A 102 -15.97 -5.82 1.71
C PRO A 102 -16.61 -5.12 0.50
N ALA A 103 -15.97 -4.09 -0.06
CA ALA A 103 -16.40 -3.44 -1.31
C ALA A 103 -16.46 -4.36 -2.55
N VAL A 104 -15.72 -5.47 -2.54
CA VAL A 104 -15.50 -6.33 -3.71
C VAL A 104 -16.16 -7.68 -3.56
N VAL A 105 -16.25 -8.21 -2.34
CA VAL A 105 -16.86 -9.51 -2.05
C VAL A 105 -18.32 -9.50 -2.52
N GLY A 106 -18.66 -10.46 -3.38
CA GLY A 106 -20.00 -10.59 -3.97
C GLY A 106 -20.20 -9.83 -5.29
N LEU A 107 -19.22 -9.04 -5.73
CA LEU A 107 -19.24 -8.44 -7.07
C LEU A 107 -18.65 -9.39 -8.12
N ASN A 108 -19.15 -9.30 -9.36
CA ASN A 108 -18.67 -10.07 -10.51
C ASN A 108 -17.24 -9.70 -10.98
N ILE A 109 -16.57 -8.78 -10.29
CA ILE A 109 -15.19 -8.35 -10.59
C ILE A 109 -14.13 -9.00 -9.70
N SER A 110 -14.52 -9.80 -8.69
CA SER A 110 -13.59 -10.37 -7.70
C SER A 110 -12.47 -11.20 -8.34
N SER A 111 -12.78 -12.07 -9.32
CA SER A 111 -11.77 -12.86 -10.03
C SER A 111 -10.82 -11.99 -10.86
N TYR A 112 -11.33 -10.92 -11.47
CA TYR A 112 -10.52 -9.99 -12.24
C TYR A 112 -9.55 -9.24 -11.33
N LEU A 113 -10.05 -8.70 -10.21
CA LEU A 113 -9.22 -8.01 -9.22
C LEU A 113 -8.14 -8.91 -8.60
N ASN A 114 -8.45 -10.19 -8.38
CA ASN A 114 -7.46 -11.16 -7.93
C ASN A 114 -6.32 -11.31 -8.97
N GLN A 115 -6.66 -11.50 -10.24
CA GLN A 115 -5.65 -11.62 -11.30
C GLN A 115 -4.83 -10.35 -11.47
N LEU A 116 -5.47 -9.19 -11.41
CA LEU A 116 -4.82 -7.88 -11.47
C LEU A 116 -3.82 -7.70 -10.31
N THR A 117 -4.24 -8.03 -9.09
CA THR A 117 -3.41 -7.95 -7.87
C THR A 117 -2.20 -8.88 -7.97
N LEU A 118 -2.40 -10.13 -8.39
CA LEU A 118 -1.32 -11.10 -8.56
C LEU A 118 -0.34 -10.68 -9.66
N ALA A 119 -0.84 -10.13 -10.77
CA ALA A 119 0.00 -9.60 -11.84
C ALA A 119 0.83 -8.39 -11.38
N HIS A 120 0.25 -7.46 -10.62
CA HIS A 120 0.99 -6.35 -10.00
C HIS A 120 2.09 -6.89 -9.10
N ASN A 121 1.76 -7.77 -8.15
CA ASN A 121 2.71 -8.26 -7.15
C ASN A 121 3.86 -9.07 -7.78
N SER A 122 3.57 -9.84 -8.85
CA SER A 122 4.59 -10.53 -9.64
C SER A 122 5.52 -9.55 -10.36
N ASN A 123 4.96 -8.55 -11.05
CA ASN A 123 5.75 -7.52 -11.72
C ASN A 123 6.63 -6.74 -10.74
N LEU A 124 6.08 -6.36 -9.58
CA LEU A 124 6.79 -5.64 -8.54
C LEU A 124 7.95 -6.47 -8.00
N SER A 125 7.74 -7.76 -7.73
CA SER A 125 8.81 -8.67 -7.27
C SER A 125 9.95 -8.75 -8.29
N ASN A 126 9.64 -8.87 -9.59
CA ASN A 126 10.65 -8.92 -10.65
C ASN A 126 11.43 -7.61 -10.76
N VAL A 127 10.75 -6.47 -10.69
CA VAL A 127 11.40 -5.14 -10.73
C VAL A 127 12.29 -4.94 -9.50
N MET A 128 11.82 -5.31 -8.30
CA MET A 128 12.63 -5.21 -7.07
C MET A 128 13.90 -6.05 -7.15
N GLN A 129 13.81 -7.29 -7.66
CA GLN A 129 14.98 -8.14 -7.90
C GLN A 129 15.97 -7.48 -8.89
N SER A 130 15.46 -6.92 -9.99
CA SER A 130 16.31 -6.22 -10.96
C SER A 130 16.97 -4.96 -10.38
N LEU A 131 16.25 -4.18 -9.58
CA LEU A 131 16.80 -2.99 -8.93
C LEU A 131 17.89 -3.37 -7.93
N GLN A 132 17.67 -4.42 -7.13
CA GLN A 132 18.64 -4.88 -6.14
C GLN A 132 19.97 -5.32 -6.79
N LEU A 133 19.92 -5.88 -8.01
CA LEU A 133 21.12 -6.21 -8.79
C LEU A 133 21.86 -4.96 -9.29
N ASN A 134 21.14 -3.90 -9.65
CA ASN A 134 21.72 -2.65 -10.15
C ASN A 134 22.23 -1.74 -9.02
N PHE A 135 21.63 -1.82 -7.83
CA PHE A 135 21.94 -0.99 -6.66
C PHE A 135 22.32 -1.89 -5.48
N SER A 136 23.42 -2.64 -5.62
CA SER A 136 23.86 -3.63 -4.63
C SER A 136 24.23 -3.05 -3.26
N ASN A 137 24.42 -1.73 -3.17
CA ASN A 137 24.72 -1.00 -1.94
C ASN A 137 23.47 -0.49 -1.21
N VAL A 138 22.28 -0.62 -1.80
CA VAL A 138 21.00 -0.23 -1.18
C VAL A 138 20.24 -1.48 -0.79
N SER A 139 19.75 -1.56 0.45
CA SER A 139 18.81 -2.61 0.87
C SER A 139 17.42 -2.31 0.30
N LEU A 140 16.98 -3.12 -0.65
CA LEU A 140 15.65 -3.03 -1.26
C LEU A 140 14.81 -4.23 -0.83
N GLU A 141 13.79 -3.99 -0.02
CA GLU A 141 12.98 -5.05 0.57
C GLU A 141 11.54 -4.99 0.09
N LEU A 142 10.99 -6.15 -0.28
CA LEU A 142 9.58 -6.31 -0.61
C LEU A 142 8.83 -6.83 0.61
N PHE A 143 7.98 -6.00 1.20
CA PHE A 143 7.08 -6.40 2.27
C PHE A 143 5.80 -7.02 1.69
N ASP A 144 5.68 -8.34 1.86
CA ASP A 144 4.54 -9.11 1.33
C ASP A 144 3.30 -8.98 2.22
N VAL A 145 2.56 -7.88 2.05
CA VAL A 145 1.30 -7.65 2.74
C VAL A 145 0.18 -8.54 2.19
N TYR A 146 0.25 -8.94 0.92
CA TYR A 146 -0.71 -9.87 0.30
C TYR A 146 -0.83 -11.16 1.10
N SER A 147 0.31 -11.85 1.29
CA SER A 147 0.33 -13.13 2.00
C SER A 147 -0.03 -12.97 3.47
N ARG A 148 0.40 -11.89 4.12
CA ARG A 148 0.08 -11.59 5.53
C ARG A 148 -1.42 -11.41 5.74
N ILE A 149 -2.08 -10.59 4.93
CA ILE A 149 -3.53 -10.40 5.02
C ILE A 149 -4.27 -11.69 4.68
N THR A 150 -3.85 -12.40 3.63
CA THR A 150 -4.44 -13.69 3.27
C THR A 150 -4.35 -14.68 4.43
N ASN A 151 -3.21 -14.73 5.13
CA ASN A 151 -3.03 -15.58 6.31
C ASN A 151 -3.94 -15.16 7.48
N ILE A 152 -4.07 -13.86 7.75
CA ILE A 152 -4.99 -13.34 8.78
C ILE A 152 -6.44 -13.71 8.44
N LEU A 153 -6.85 -13.60 7.17
CA LEU A 153 -8.20 -13.96 6.73
C LEU A 153 -8.47 -15.47 6.88
N MET A 154 -7.51 -16.33 6.50
CA MET A 154 -7.65 -17.78 6.59
C MET A 154 -7.56 -18.31 8.03
N ASN A 155 -6.81 -17.64 8.91
CA ASN A 155 -6.55 -18.06 10.28
C ASN A 155 -7.09 -17.05 11.31
N SER A 156 -8.24 -16.42 11.01
CA SER A 156 -8.78 -15.26 11.72
C SER A 156 -8.85 -15.42 13.24
N SER A 157 -9.30 -16.59 13.72
CA SER A 157 -9.38 -16.89 15.16
C SER A 157 -8.03 -16.82 15.88
N THR A 158 -6.95 -17.30 15.25
CA THR A 158 -5.57 -17.24 15.78
C THR A 158 -5.08 -15.80 15.95
N TYR A 159 -5.60 -14.88 15.13
CA TYR A 159 -5.29 -13.45 15.20
C TYR A 159 -6.27 -12.65 16.07
N GLY A 160 -7.27 -13.30 16.68
CA GLY A 160 -8.33 -12.66 17.45
C GLY A 160 -9.35 -11.90 16.58
N VAL A 161 -9.44 -12.25 15.30
CA VAL A 161 -10.40 -11.68 14.34
C VAL A 161 -11.62 -12.60 14.28
N ASN A 162 -12.79 -12.03 14.58
CA ASN A 162 -14.08 -12.72 14.58
C ASN A 162 -14.95 -12.35 13.37
N SER A 163 -14.58 -11.29 12.62
CA SER A 163 -15.34 -10.84 11.46
C SER A 163 -14.43 -10.34 10.34
N THR A 164 -14.73 -10.80 9.12
CA THR A 164 -14.12 -10.34 7.85
C THR A 164 -15.02 -9.35 7.11
N LYS A 165 -16.14 -8.93 7.71
CA LYS A 165 -16.97 -7.83 7.21
C LYS A 165 -16.41 -6.48 7.68
N ASN A 166 -16.91 -5.39 7.13
CA ASN A 166 -16.70 -4.04 7.64
C ASN A 166 -17.33 -3.87 9.03
N CYS A 167 -16.63 -3.21 9.97
CA CYS A 167 -17.18 -2.83 11.28
C CYS A 167 -18.10 -1.61 11.18
N TRP A 168 -17.78 -0.66 10.30
CA TRP A 168 -18.58 0.52 10.03
C TRP A 168 -19.40 0.29 8.78
N ASP A 169 -20.72 0.37 8.91
CA ASP A 169 -21.60 0.47 7.77
C ASP A 169 -21.55 1.88 7.21
N THR A 170 -21.30 1.97 5.91
CA THR A 170 -21.15 3.24 5.20
C THR A 170 -22.29 3.43 4.20
N SER A 171 -22.81 4.65 4.12
CA SER A 171 -23.73 5.08 3.08
C SER A 171 -23.27 6.44 2.57
N ASN A 172 -23.18 6.62 1.24
CA ASN A 172 -22.64 7.84 0.61
C ASN A 172 -21.31 8.31 1.24
N HIS A 173 -20.38 7.38 1.48
CA HIS A 173 -19.08 7.63 2.13
C HIS A 173 -19.14 8.20 3.55
N THR A 174 -20.31 8.13 4.21
CA THR A 174 -20.49 8.50 5.62
C THR A 174 -20.77 7.27 6.46
N SER A 175 -20.12 7.18 7.63
CA SER A 175 -20.39 6.10 8.59
C SER A 175 -21.77 6.32 9.22
N ILE A 176 -22.66 5.34 9.05
CA ILE A 176 -24.02 5.39 9.58
C ILE A 176 -24.20 4.52 10.83
N GLN A 177 -23.36 3.50 11.00
CA GLN A 177 -23.36 2.64 12.17
C GLN A 177 -21.97 2.07 12.41
N MET A 178 -21.54 2.04 13.68
CA MET A 178 -20.27 1.44 14.09
C MET A 178 -20.53 0.19 14.93
N CYS A 179 -19.77 -0.88 14.68
CA CYS A 179 -19.80 -2.07 15.53
C CYS A 179 -19.25 -1.75 16.93
N SER A 180 -19.66 -2.54 17.94
CA SER A 180 -19.26 -2.33 19.34
C SER A 180 -17.85 -2.82 19.68
N SER A 181 -17.21 -3.60 18.80
CA SER A 181 -15.90 -4.23 19.05
C SER A 181 -15.02 -4.21 17.80
N PRO A 182 -14.55 -3.02 17.34
CA PRO A 182 -13.74 -2.89 16.14
C PRO A 182 -12.44 -3.72 16.19
N ASP A 183 -11.88 -3.97 17.36
CA ASP A 183 -10.64 -4.75 17.50
C ASP A 183 -10.78 -6.23 17.11
N THR A 184 -12.00 -6.76 17.02
CA THR A 184 -12.24 -8.13 16.54
C THR A 184 -12.56 -8.20 15.04
N TYR A 185 -12.48 -7.08 14.33
CA TYR A 185 -12.73 -6.99 12.89
C TYR A 185 -11.42 -6.75 12.16
N ILE A 186 -11.27 -7.31 10.96
CA ILE A 186 -10.14 -6.98 10.10
C ILE A 186 -10.35 -5.65 9.38
N PHE A 187 -11.57 -5.37 8.91
CA PHE A 187 -11.92 -4.16 8.16
C PHE A 187 -12.68 -3.17 9.03
N ILE A 188 -12.23 -1.90 9.03
CA ILE A 188 -12.96 -0.81 9.68
C ILE A 188 -14.14 -0.35 8.82
N GLY A 189 -13.97 -0.31 7.50
CA GLY A 189 -14.99 0.04 6.52
C GLY A 189 -14.85 -0.83 5.27
N GLU A 190 -15.26 -0.33 4.11
CA GLU A 190 -15.26 -1.14 2.88
C GLU A 190 -13.86 -1.37 2.26
N TYR A 191 -12.89 -0.52 2.61
CA TYR A 191 -11.54 -0.53 2.01
C TYR A 191 -10.38 -0.52 3.00
N HIS A 192 -10.64 -0.20 4.27
CA HIS A 192 -9.59 0.08 5.25
C HIS A 192 -9.58 -0.95 6.38
N PHE A 193 -8.41 -1.18 6.95
CA PHE A 193 -8.22 -2.10 8.07
C PHE A 193 -8.44 -1.42 9.42
N THR A 194 -8.77 -2.21 10.44
CA THR A 194 -8.83 -1.73 11.82
C THR A 194 -7.42 -1.51 12.38
N THR A 195 -7.30 -0.77 13.48
CA THR A 195 -6.02 -0.59 14.19
C THR A 195 -5.39 -1.93 14.58
N ARG A 196 -6.21 -2.88 15.06
CA ARG A 196 -5.74 -4.24 15.38
C ARG A 196 -5.22 -4.98 14.16
N ALA A 197 -5.91 -4.90 13.03
CA ALA A 197 -5.44 -5.52 11.79
C ALA A 197 -4.13 -4.88 11.30
N HIS A 198 -4.00 -3.54 11.34
CA HIS A 198 -2.75 -2.86 11.02
C HIS A 198 -1.59 -3.33 11.92
N GLN A 199 -1.83 -3.47 13.24
CA GLN A 199 -0.84 -4.04 14.16
C GLN A 199 -0.42 -5.44 13.70
N LYS A 200 -1.38 -6.33 13.40
CA LYS A 200 -1.09 -7.71 12.98
C LYS A 200 -0.40 -7.81 11.62
N ILE A 201 -0.70 -6.91 10.71
CA ILE A 201 0.01 -6.81 9.43
C ILE A 201 1.47 -6.43 9.68
N ALA A 202 1.71 -5.44 10.54
CA ALA A 202 3.04 -4.92 10.86
C ALA A 202 3.83 -5.81 11.84
N ASP A 203 3.19 -6.74 12.56
CA ASP A 203 3.88 -7.67 13.46
C ASP A 203 5.01 -8.38 12.70
N ASN A 204 6.20 -8.41 13.31
CA ASN A 204 7.43 -8.94 12.71
C ASN A 204 7.96 -8.21 11.46
N ALA A 205 7.45 -7.01 11.13
CA ALA A 205 8.16 -6.11 10.18
C ALA A 205 9.52 -5.66 10.74
N HIS A 206 9.68 -5.67 12.06
CA HIS A 206 10.91 -5.35 12.79
C HIS A 206 12.07 -6.36 12.59
N VAL A 207 11.79 -7.62 12.22
CA VAL A 207 12.82 -8.68 12.16
C VAL A 207 13.81 -8.47 10.99
N TYR A 208 13.55 -7.52 10.09
CA TYR A 208 14.42 -7.21 8.98
C TYR A 208 15.47 -6.11 9.30
N TYR A 209 15.46 -5.52 10.51
CA TYR A 209 16.23 -4.29 10.81
C TYR A 209 17.07 -4.31 12.11
N LEU A 210 17.37 -5.48 12.67
CA LEU A 210 18.37 -5.69 13.72
C LEU A 210 19.34 -6.80 13.32
#